data_AF-A0A524FWS2-F1
#
_entry.id   AF-A0A524FWS2-F1
#
_cell.length_a   1.000
_cell.length_b   1.000
_cell.length_c   1.000
_cell.angle_alpha   90.00
_cell.angle_beta   90.00
_cell.angle_gamma   90.00
#
_symmetry.space_group_name_H-M   'P 1'
#
loop_
_entity.id
_entity.type
_entity.pdbx_description
1 polymer ?
#
loop_
_entity_poly.entity_id
_entity_poly.type
_entity_poly.pdbx_seq_one_letter_code
_entity_poly.pdbx_strand_id
1 'polypeptide(L)'
;MVIFVVKEKESDISREPTDDEILEFLGNKAGKMWMRIKKYIDENYEFEPIRENKDLDATIRYKRSGKTLLTFYPKKNELTVLIIFGKNEVQKFEQLKNDFSSETVDIFMNTKQYHDGRWLHFKIPPFNQFDDIQTLLAIKKQPAHSLD
;
A
#
# COMPACT_ATOMS: atom_id res chain seq x y z
N MET A 1 20.86 17.79 42.87
CA MET A 1 20.53 17.82 41.43
C MET A 1 19.48 16.74 41.19
N VAL A 2 18.21 17.14 41.08
CA VAL A 2 17.09 16.19 40.89
C VAL A 2 16.92 15.98 39.39
N ILE A 3 17.14 14.75 38.93
CA ILE A 3 16.90 14.37 37.53
C ILE A 3 15.40 14.21 37.37
N PHE A 4 14.76 15.11 36.64
CA PHE A 4 13.39 14.91 36.16
C PHE A 4 13.45 13.87 35.03
N VAL A 5 13.13 12.63 35.35
CA VAL A 5 12.79 11.64 34.32
C VAL A 5 11.42 12.06 33.79
N VAL A 6 11.39 12.69 32.62
CA VAL A 6 10.16 12.89 31.86
C VAL A 6 9.68 11.49 31.51
N LYS A 7 8.65 11.01 32.21
CA LYS A 7 7.97 9.77 31.88
C LYS A 7 7.36 9.98 30.50
N GLU A 8 7.92 9.32 29.48
CA GLU A 8 7.27 9.25 28.18
C GLU A 8 5.85 8.74 28.39
N LYS A 9 4.90 9.43 27.75
CA LYS A 9 3.47 9.17 27.87
C LYS A 9 3.21 7.79 27.26
N GLU A 10 3.14 6.75 28.10
CA GLU A 10 2.60 5.45 27.73
C GLU A 10 1.25 5.68 27.06
N SER A 11 1.22 5.48 25.73
CA SER A 11 -0.01 5.56 24.96
C SER A 11 -0.88 4.39 25.39
N ASP A 12 -2.07 4.68 25.87
CA ASP A 12 -3.12 3.70 26.15
C ASP A 12 -3.57 3.06 24.83
N ILE A 13 -2.90 1.97 24.39
CA ILE A 13 -3.11 1.32 23.07
C ILE A 13 -4.35 0.41 23.08
N SER A 14 -5.48 0.91 23.58
CA SER A 14 -6.73 0.17 23.63
C SER A 14 -7.50 0.21 22.31
N ARG A 15 -7.29 1.23 21.47
CA ARG A 15 -8.04 1.42 20.22
C ARG A 15 -7.15 1.41 18.97
N GLU A 16 -7.75 1.08 17.83
CA GLU A 16 -7.11 1.25 16.53
C GLU A 16 -6.90 2.75 16.23
N PRO A 17 -5.83 3.13 15.51
CA PRO A 17 -5.62 4.50 15.07
C PRO A 17 -6.74 4.97 14.14
N THR A 18 -7.10 6.24 14.24
CA THR A 18 -8.02 6.86 13.27
C THR A 18 -7.30 7.13 11.95
N ASP A 19 -8.07 7.34 10.88
CA ASP A 19 -7.52 7.76 9.59
C ASP A 19 -6.70 9.06 9.75
N ASP A 20 -7.14 10.02 10.58
CA ASP A 20 -6.41 11.27 10.85
C ASP A 20 -5.05 11.03 11.51
N GLU A 21 -4.97 10.12 12.48
CA GLU A 21 -3.70 9.76 13.13
C GLU A 21 -2.73 9.09 12.16
N ILE A 22 -3.24 8.24 11.26
CA ILE A 22 -2.44 7.62 10.20
C ILE A 22 -1.97 8.67 9.19
N LEU A 23 -2.83 9.62 8.81
CA LEU A 23 -2.46 10.70 7.88
C LEU A 23 -1.37 11.60 8.45
N GLU A 24 -1.47 11.97 9.73
CA GLU A 24 -0.44 12.74 10.42
C GLU A 24 0.88 11.96 10.48
N PHE A 25 0.81 10.66 10.81
CA PHE A 25 1.98 9.80 10.88
C PHE A 25 2.70 9.64 9.54
N LEU A 26 1.94 9.41 8.46
CA LEU A 26 2.46 9.26 7.09
C LEU A 26 2.95 10.58 6.50
N GLY A 27 2.58 11.72 7.06
CA GLY A 27 2.88 13.03 6.51
C GLY A 27 2.20 13.29 5.16
N ASN A 28 2.40 14.49 4.62
CA ASN A 28 1.59 15.04 3.52
C ASN A 28 1.60 14.17 2.24
N LYS A 29 2.78 13.79 1.72
CA LYS A 29 2.87 13.05 0.45
C LYS A 29 2.34 11.62 0.57
N ALA A 30 2.82 10.87 1.56
CA ALA A 30 2.44 9.48 1.73
C ALA A 30 0.99 9.34 2.24
N GLY A 31 0.53 10.23 3.12
CA GLY A 31 -0.84 10.27 3.59
C GLY A 31 -1.85 10.55 2.46
N LYS A 32 -1.55 11.49 1.56
CA LYS A 32 -2.39 11.72 0.36
C LYS A 32 -2.48 10.49 -0.54
N MET A 33 -1.36 9.82 -0.80
CA MET A 33 -1.35 8.61 -1.61
C MET A 33 -2.13 7.49 -0.92
N TRP A 34 -1.90 7.27 0.37
CA TRP A 34 -2.62 6.29 1.18
C TRP A 34 -4.13 6.48 1.10
N MET A 35 -4.62 7.71 1.32
CA MET A 35 -6.05 8.03 1.28
C MET A 35 -6.65 7.79 -0.11
N ARG A 36 -5.95 8.17 -1.19
CA ARG A 36 -6.41 7.93 -2.57
C ARG A 36 -6.53 6.43 -2.87
N ILE A 37 -5.53 5.64 -2.48
CA ILE A 37 -5.55 4.19 -2.71
C ILE A 37 -6.63 3.53 -1.85
N LYS A 38 -6.73 3.87 -0.57
CA LYS A 38 -7.79 3.37 0.32
C LYS A 38 -9.17 3.63 -0.28
N LYS A 39 -9.47 4.88 -0.65
CA LYS A 39 -10.74 5.26 -1.27
C LYS A 39 -11.02 4.47 -2.55
N TYR A 40 -10.03 4.35 -3.43
CA TYR A 40 -10.19 3.59 -4.67
C TYR A 40 -10.49 2.11 -4.42
N ILE A 41 -9.86 1.49 -3.42
CA ILE A 41 -10.17 0.11 -3.03
C ILE A 41 -11.60 0.01 -2.50
N ASP A 42 -11.97 0.89 -1.55
CA ASP A 42 -13.30 0.90 -0.94
C ASP A 42 -14.42 1.05 -1.98
N GLU A 43 -14.19 1.80 -3.06
CA GLU A 43 -15.17 2.05 -4.14
C GLU A 43 -15.24 0.93 -5.20
N ASN A 44 -14.13 0.21 -5.45
CA ASN A 44 -14.00 -0.66 -6.63
C ASN A 44 -13.79 -2.13 -6.29
N TYR A 45 -13.54 -2.46 -5.02
CA TYR A 45 -13.12 -3.78 -4.59
C TYR A 45 -13.78 -4.18 -3.26
N GLU A 46 -14.36 -5.37 -3.25
CA GLU A 46 -14.87 -5.98 -2.01
C GLU A 46 -13.71 -6.67 -1.24
N PHE A 47 -12.72 -5.89 -0.80
CA PHE A 47 -11.59 -6.35 0.01
C PHE A 47 -11.57 -5.59 1.32
N GLU A 48 -11.33 -6.29 2.43
CA GLU A 48 -11.31 -5.68 3.75
C GLU A 48 -9.86 -5.50 4.23
N PRO A 49 -9.54 -4.37 4.91
CA PRO A 49 -8.24 -4.17 5.52
C PRO A 49 -8.09 -5.05 6.78
N ILE A 50 -6.96 -5.76 6.87
CA ILE A 50 -6.55 -6.52 8.06
C ILE A 50 -5.23 -5.94 8.56
N ARG A 51 -5.26 -5.42 9.78
CA ARG A 51 -4.11 -4.82 10.46
C ARG A 51 -3.43 -5.84 11.37
N GLU A 52 -2.10 -5.81 11.45
CA GLU A 52 -1.36 -6.75 12.30
C GLU A 52 -1.44 -6.43 13.79
N ASN A 53 -1.50 -5.15 14.14
CA ASN A 53 -1.61 -4.67 15.51
C ASN A 53 -2.21 -3.22 15.52
N LYS A 54 -2.18 -2.56 16.68
CA LYS A 54 -2.77 -1.22 16.87
C LYS A 54 -1.75 -0.07 16.73
N ASP A 55 -0.50 -0.34 16.37
CA ASP A 55 0.57 0.67 16.27
C ASP A 55 0.47 1.44 14.95
N LEU A 56 0.89 2.71 14.87
CA LEU A 56 0.75 3.51 13.64
C LEU A 56 1.48 2.95 12.42
N ASP A 57 2.56 2.19 12.63
CA ASP A 57 3.37 1.53 11.60
C ASP A 57 2.93 0.08 11.28
N ALA A 58 1.80 -0.37 11.84
CA ALA A 58 1.29 -1.71 11.58
C ALA A 58 1.10 -1.97 10.08
N THR A 59 1.53 -3.15 9.62
CA THR A 59 1.21 -3.63 8.27
C THR A 59 -0.31 -3.74 8.11
N ILE A 60 -0.84 -3.22 6.99
CA ILE A 60 -2.26 -3.34 6.64
C ILE A 60 -2.36 -4.13 5.33
N ARG A 61 -3.11 -5.23 5.33
CA ARG A 61 -3.33 -6.06 4.14
C ARG A 61 -4.79 -6.01 3.71
N TYR A 62 -5.05 -5.71 2.44
CA TYR A 62 -6.38 -5.86 1.86
C TYR A 62 -6.55 -7.30 1.39
N LYS A 63 -7.41 -8.07 2.07
CA LYS A 63 -7.58 -9.51 1.81
C LYS A 63 -9.04 -9.88 1.56
N ARG A 64 -9.22 -10.88 0.69
CA ARG A 64 -10.50 -11.57 0.45
C ARG A 64 -10.27 -13.03 0.11
N SER A 65 -10.97 -13.94 0.78
CA SER A 65 -10.91 -15.39 0.52
C SER A 65 -9.47 -15.94 0.44
N GLY A 66 -8.62 -15.52 1.39
CA GLY A 66 -7.21 -15.94 1.46
C GLY A 66 -6.27 -15.26 0.47
N LYS A 67 -6.76 -14.42 -0.45
CA LYS A 67 -5.96 -13.68 -1.44
C LYS A 67 -5.74 -12.24 -0.99
N THR A 68 -4.55 -11.71 -1.24
CA THR A 68 -4.18 -10.31 -0.97
C THR A 68 -4.27 -9.50 -2.26
N LEU A 69 -4.93 -8.33 -2.19
CA LEU A 69 -4.95 -7.35 -3.28
C LEU A 69 -3.68 -6.50 -3.25
N LEU A 70 -3.41 -5.88 -2.10
CA LEU A 70 -2.17 -5.17 -1.79
C LEU A 70 -1.86 -5.19 -0.30
N THR A 71 -0.65 -4.78 0.03
CA THR A 71 -0.20 -4.54 1.40
C THR A 71 0.35 -3.12 1.55
N PHE A 72 0.00 -2.44 2.62
CA PHE A 72 0.62 -1.21 3.06
C PHE A 72 1.61 -1.49 4.20
N TYR A 73 2.78 -0.86 4.11
CA TYR A 73 3.74 -0.75 5.20
C TYR A 73 3.91 0.74 5.56
N PRO A 74 3.12 1.25 6.52
CA PRO A 74 3.23 2.62 6.99
C PRO A 74 4.54 2.83 7.75
N LYS A 75 5.16 3.99 7.58
CA LYS A 75 6.27 4.49 8.39
C LYS A 75 6.12 6.01 8.58
N LYS A 76 6.82 6.58 9.56
CA LYS A 76 6.76 8.02 9.78
C LYS A 76 7.21 8.76 8.52
N ASN A 77 6.36 9.63 7.97
CA ASN A 77 6.54 10.39 6.73
C ASN A 77 6.67 9.54 5.43
N GLU A 78 6.31 8.26 5.45
CA GLU A 78 6.56 7.34 4.35
C GLU A 78 5.52 6.21 4.28
N LEU A 79 5.19 5.76 3.08
CA LEU A 79 4.38 4.57 2.84
C LEU A 79 5.10 3.68 1.83
N THR A 80 5.18 2.38 2.10
CA THR A 80 5.46 1.41 1.03
C THR A 80 4.19 0.64 0.67
N VAL A 81 3.85 0.62 -0.62
CA VAL A 81 2.77 -0.20 -1.17
C VAL A 81 3.40 -1.42 -1.83
N LEU A 82 2.94 -2.61 -1.46
CA LEU A 82 3.37 -3.88 -2.05
C LEU A 82 2.22 -4.50 -2.86
N ILE A 83 2.51 -4.79 -4.13
CA ILE A 83 1.66 -5.56 -5.02
C ILE A 83 2.46 -6.76 -5.51
N ILE A 84 1.92 -7.97 -5.34
CA ILE A 84 2.59 -9.21 -5.75
C ILE A 84 1.93 -9.75 -7.01
N PHE A 85 2.69 -9.89 -8.08
CA PHE A 85 2.25 -10.47 -9.35
C PHE A 85 2.69 -11.91 -9.50
N GLY A 86 1.74 -12.81 -9.76
CA GLY A 86 2.02 -14.16 -10.22
C GLY A 86 2.36 -14.18 -11.71
N LYS A 87 2.51 -15.38 -12.27
CA LYS A 87 2.89 -15.57 -13.68
C LYS A 87 1.92 -14.90 -14.67
N ASN A 88 0.62 -15.01 -14.40
CA ASN A 88 -0.40 -14.44 -15.29
C ASN A 88 -0.43 -12.91 -15.22
N GLU A 89 -0.29 -12.32 -14.03
CA GLU A 89 -0.22 -10.87 -13.89
C GLU A 89 1.05 -10.29 -14.52
N VAL A 90 2.19 -10.98 -14.41
CA VAL A 90 3.44 -10.61 -15.09
C VAL A 90 3.25 -10.54 -16.61
N GLN A 91 2.60 -11.53 -17.22
CA GLN A 91 2.34 -11.52 -18.66
C GLN A 91 1.45 -10.33 -19.08
N LYS A 92 0.41 -10.01 -18.29
CA LYS A 92 -0.45 -8.86 -18.54
C LYS A 92 0.28 -7.53 -18.39
N PHE A 93 1.15 -7.41 -17.37
CA PHE A 93 1.97 -6.22 -17.20
C PHE A 93 2.87 -5.98 -18.42
N GLU A 94 3.54 -7.02 -18.93
CA GLU A 94 4.42 -6.90 -20.10
C GLU A 94 3.66 -6.43 -21.35
N GLN A 95 2.38 -6.82 -21.50
CA GLN A 95 1.54 -6.36 -22.62
C GLN A 95 1.14 -4.88 -22.50
N LEU A 96 0.95 -4.39 -21.27
CA LEU A 96 0.52 -3.02 -20.97
C LEU A 96 1.69 -2.11 -20.58
N LYS A 97 2.94 -2.60 -20.67
CA LYS A 97 4.14 -1.94 -20.13
C LYS A 97 4.32 -0.50 -20.64
N ASN A 98 3.93 -0.23 -21.88
CA ASN A 98 4.07 1.08 -22.51
C ASN A 98 3.07 2.13 -21.97
N ASP A 99 2.06 1.70 -21.21
CA ASP A 99 1.05 2.58 -20.63
C ASP A 99 1.45 3.04 -19.21
N PHE A 100 2.51 2.48 -18.64
CA PHE A 100 3.02 2.81 -17.31
C PHE A 100 4.09 3.89 -17.34
N SER A 101 4.24 4.61 -16.22
CA SER A 101 5.39 5.51 -16.04
C SER A 101 6.72 4.75 -16.09
N SER A 102 7.79 5.45 -16.46
CA SER A 102 9.14 4.89 -16.45
C SER A 102 9.54 4.36 -15.07
N GLU A 103 9.12 5.04 -13.99
CA GLU A 103 9.42 4.61 -12.62
C GLU A 103 8.77 3.25 -12.30
N THR A 104 7.50 3.04 -12.67
CA THR A 104 6.82 1.75 -12.49
C THR A 104 7.46 0.65 -13.34
N VAL A 105 7.82 0.97 -14.59
CA VAL A 105 8.53 0.04 -15.48
C VAL A 105 9.89 -0.35 -14.88
N ASP A 106 10.65 0.61 -14.37
CA ASP A 106 11.95 0.37 -13.77
C ASP A 106 11.84 -0.48 -12.50
N ILE A 107 10.86 -0.21 -11.62
CA ILE A 107 10.57 -1.05 -10.46
C ILE A 107 10.28 -2.48 -10.91
N PHE A 108 9.42 -2.66 -11.91
CA PHE A 108 9.09 -3.99 -12.41
C PHE A 108 10.31 -4.73 -12.96
N MET A 109 11.08 -4.09 -13.85
CA MET A 109 12.24 -4.71 -14.50
C MET A 109 13.34 -5.12 -13.51
N ASN A 110 13.55 -4.30 -12.48
CA ASN A 110 14.57 -4.55 -11.46
C ASN A 110 14.09 -5.47 -10.31
N THR A 111 12.80 -5.80 -10.25
CA THR A 111 12.27 -6.70 -9.22
C THR A 111 12.44 -8.16 -9.64
N LYS A 112 13.07 -8.96 -8.78
CA LYS A 112 13.23 -10.40 -9.00
C LYS A 112 11.88 -11.14 -9.00
N GLN A 113 11.73 -12.11 -9.90
CA GLN A 113 10.66 -13.10 -9.84
C GLN A 113 11.02 -14.20 -8.84
N TYR A 114 10.16 -14.41 -7.84
CA TYR A 114 10.23 -15.52 -6.89
C TYR A 114 9.16 -16.58 -7.21
N HIS A 115 9.23 -17.70 -6.49
CA HIS A 115 8.28 -18.81 -6.62
C HIS A 115 6.83 -18.39 -6.33
N ASP A 116 6.66 -17.45 -5.41
CA ASP A 116 5.39 -16.91 -4.93
C ASP A 116 4.96 -15.61 -5.64
N GLY A 117 5.82 -15.04 -6.49
CA GLY A 117 5.49 -13.89 -7.33
C GLY A 117 6.63 -12.92 -7.55
N ARG A 118 6.35 -11.83 -8.26
CA ARG A 118 7.19 -10.63 -8.36
C ARG A 118 6.64 -9.58 -7.41
N TRP A 119 7.46 -9.15 -6.46
CA TRP A 119 7.04 -8.33 -5.33
C TRP A 119 7.37 -6.86 -5.59
N LEU A 120 6.43 -6.14 -6.18
CA LEU A 120 6.58 -4.75 -6.59
C LEU A 120 6.38 -3.84 -5.37
N HIS A 121 7.48 -3.23 -4.89
CA HIS A 121 7.46 -2.30 -3.77
C HIS A 121 7.52 -0.87 -4.26
N PHE A 122 6.48 -0.08 -3.98
CA PHE A 122 6.39 1.32 -4.33
C PHE A 122 6.59 2.17 -3.08
N LYS A 123 7.74 2.83 -2.99
CA LYS A 123 8.12 3.67 -1.85
C LYS A 123 7.66 5.11 -2.08
N ILE A 124 6.78 5.61 -1.23
CA ILE A 124 6.18 6.95 -1.32
C ILE A 124 6.60 7.76 -0.10
N PRO A 125 7.32 8.89 -0.28
CA PRO A 125 8.01 9.33 -1.49
C PRO A 125 9.23 8.45 -1.84
N PRO A 126 9.77 8.50 -3.08
CA PRO A 126 9.48 9.48 -4.13
C PRO A 126 8.29 9.14 -5.04
N PHE A 127 7.86 7.89 -5.10
CA PHE A 127 6.83 7.44 -6.03
C PHE A 127 5.53 8.24 -5.85
N ASN A 128 4.93 8.69 -6.95
CA ASN A 128 3.76 9.56 -6.92
C ASN A 128 2.70 9.24 -7.99
N GLN A 129 2.83 8.12 -8.71
CA GLN A 129 1.97 7.75 -9.83
C GLN A 129 0.77 6.94 -9.34
N PHE A 130 -0.29 7.63 -8.94
CA PHE A 130 -1.50 6.97 -8.47
C PHE A 130 -2.17 6.13 -9.57
N ASP A 131 -2.23 6.64 -10.79
CA ASP A 131 -2.90 5.99 -11.92
C ASP A 131 -2.22 4.66 -12.30
N ASP A 132 -0.88 4.60 -12.14
CA ASP A 132 -0.12 3.35 -12.27
C ASP A 132 -0.55 2.33 -11.19
N ILE A 133 -0.74 2.75 -9.94
CA ILE A 133 -1.24 1.86 -8.88
C ILE A 133 -2.64 1.35 -9.24
N GLN A 134 -3.54 2.20 -9.74
CA GLN A 134 -4.88 1.76 -10.15
C GLN A 134 -4.82 0.69 -11.24
N THR A 135 -4.00 0.91 -12.27
CA THR A 135 -3.82 -0.05 -13.37
C THR A 135 -3.17 -1.36 -12.88
N LEU A 136 -2.18 -1.28 -12.00
CA LEU A 136 -1.57 -2.47 -11.37
C LEU A 136 -2.59 -3.27 -10.55
N LEU A 137 -3.48 -2.60 -9.81
CA LEU A 137 -4.56 -3.27 -9.08
C LEU A 137 -5.57 -3.91 -10.01
N ALA A 138 -5.91 -3.28 -11.14
CA ALA A 138 -6.79 -3.88 -12.15
C ALA A 138 -6.16 -5.12 -12.80
N ILE A 139 -4.84 -5.11 -13.03
CA ILE A 139 -4.09 -6.31 -13.45
C ILE A 139 -4.16 -7.40 -12.36
N LYS A 140 -3.93 -7.03 -11.09
CA LYS A 140 -3.93 -7.94 -9.94
C LYS A 140 -5.27 -8.64 -9.76
N LYS A 141 -6.35 -7.88 -9.94
CA LYS A 141 -7.74 -8.31 -9.77
C LYS A 141 -8.63 -7.31 -10.50
N GLN A 142 -9.52 -7.82 -11.34
CA GLN A 142 -10.54 -6.96 -11.96
C GLN A 142 -11.43 -6.33 -10.88
N PRO A 143 -11.71 -5.02 -10.95
CA PRO A 143 -12.70 -4.33 -10.12
C PRO A 143 -14.06 -5.05 -10.11
N ALA A 144 -14.80 -4.93 -9.01
CA ALA A 144 -16.14 -5.52 -8.86
C ALA A 144 -17.19 -4.76 -9.69
N HIS A 145 -16.99 -3.46 -9.86
CA HIS A 145 -17.74 -2.61 -10.76
C HIS A 145 -16.80 -2.18 -11.87
N SER A 146 -17.11 -2.49 -13.14
CA SER A 146 -16.35 -1.94 -14.26
C SER A 146 -16.42 -0.42 -14.19
N LEU A 147 -15.28 0.25 -14.44
CA LEU A 147 -15.29 1.65 -14.81
C LEU A 147 -15.97 1.69 -16.20
N ASP A 148 -17.28 1.96 -16.19
CA ASP A 148 -18.05 2.25 -17.40
C ASP A 148 -17.61 3.59 -18.02
#